data_AF-A0A0G1YWL8-F1
#
_entry.id   AF-A0A0G1YWL8-F1
#
_cell.length_a   1.000
_cell.length_b   1.000
_cell.length_c   1.000
_cell.angle_alpha   90.00
_cell.angle_beta   90.00
_cell.angle_gamma   90.00
#
_symmetry.space_group_name_H-M   'P 1'
#
loop_
_entity.id
_entity.type
_entity.pdbx_description
1 polymer ?
#
loop_
_entity_poly.entity_id
_entity_poly.type
_entity_poly.pdbx_seq_one_letter_code
_entity_poly.pdbx_strand_id
1 'polypeptide(L)'
;MTEMMFDWRRVAEREPKGYLELRTEKMVIHGPVESLKVNEDDMVVITLKWAARSAPLDKPGFGKWKNSPEDREVIFPNVVVPYVIETTPEKGERVRFGLSMLYFDPVPGLDPAKVQGLELDETGRMEAGAPAAPSRKQARPRARKRAKR
;
A
#
# COMPACT_ATOMS: atom_id res chain seq x y z
N MET A 1 23.08 2.40 -15.30
CA MET A 1 22.35 3.59 -15.77
C MET A 1 20.88 3.25 -15.70
N THR A 2 20.10 3.99 -14.92
CA THR A 2 18.65 3.77 -14.86
C THR A 2 18.00 4.52 -16.01
N GLU A 3 17.37 3.80 -16.92
CA GLU A 3 16.74 4.36 -18.10
C GLU A 3 15.43 5.05 -17.72
N MET A 4 15.23 6.28 -18.20
CA MET A 4 13.99 7.01 -18.05
C MET A 4 13.03 6.61 -19.17
N MET A 5 11.83 6.20 -18.79
CA MET A 5 10.81 5.67 -19.68
C MET A 5 9.53 6.51 -19.62
N PHE A 6 8.73 6.46 -20.68
CA PHE A 6 7.47 7.20 -20.77
C PHE A 6 6.27 6.29 -21.03
N ASP A 7 6.44 5.12 -21.64
CA ASP A 7 5.32 4.22 -21.92
C ASP A 7 4.96 3.37 -20.70
N TRP A 8 3.88 3.74 -20.01
CA TRP A 8 3.39 3.05 -18.82
C TRP A 8 2.67 1.73 -19.12
N ARG A 9 2.44 1.38 -20.40
CA ARG A 9 1.89 0.06 -20.75
C ARG A 9 2.73 -1.08 -20.18
N ARG A 10 4.07 -0.94 -20.20
CA ARG A 10 5.00 -1.90 -19.59
C ARG A 10 4.83 -2.05 -18.08
N VAL A 11 4.40 -1.00 -17.39
CA VAL A 11 4.08 -1.06 -15.96
C VAL A 11 2.72 -1.72 -15.76
N ALA A 12 1.73 -1.39 -16.59
CA ALA A 12 0.39 -1.98 -16.55
C ALA A 12 0.40 -3.49 -16.81
N GLU A 13 1.16 -3.96 -17.79
CA GLU A 13 1.30 -5.38 -18.15
C GLU A 13 1.86 -6.24 -17.01
N ARG A 14 2.54 -5.62 -16.03
CA ARG A 14 3.08 -6.31 -14.86
C ARG A 14 2.05 -6.46 -13.73
N GLU A 15 0.86 -5.87 -13.88
CA GLU A 15 -0.24 -5.94 -12.91
C GLU A 15 0.22 -5.71 -11.45
N PRO A 16 0.73 -4.52 -11.11
CA PRO A 16 1.23 -4.24 -9.76
C PRO A 16 0.13 -4.44 -8.70
N LYS A 17 0.47 -5.19 -7.65
CA LYS A 17 -0.44 -5.51 -6.50
C LYS A 17 0.12 -5.03 -5.17
N GLY A 18 1.16 -4.19 -5.21
CA GLY A 18 1.76 -3.58 -4.05
C GLY A 18 0.97 -2.37 -3.56
N TYR A 19 1.67 -1.24 -3.44
CA TYR A 19 1.09 0.00 -2.96
C TYR A 19 1.59 1.19 -3.76
N LEU A 20 0.82 2.27 -3.73
CA LEU A 20 1.16 3.56 -4.29
C LEU A 20 1.43 4.55 -3.17
N GLU A 21 2.54 5.28 -3.28
CA GLU A 21 2.84 6.50 -2.56
C GLU A 21 2.85 7.64 -3.57
N LEU A 22 1.79 8.43 -3.60
CA LEU A 22 1.62 9.55 -4.51
C LEU A 22 1.80 10.86 -3.74
N ARG A 23 2.85 11.60 -4.11
CA ARG A 23 3.12 12.92 -3.54
C ARG A 23 2.67 14.00 -4.51
N THR A 24 1.70 14.80 -4.09
CA THR A 24 1.26 16.01 -4.79
C THR A 24 1.79 17.24 -4.08
N GLU A 25 1.64 18.42 -4.68
CA GLU A 25 2.07 19.69 -4.06
C GLU A 25 1.45 19.95 -2.69
N LYS A 26 0.23 19.45 -2.46
CA LYS A 26 -0.58 19.78 -1.27
C LYS A 26 -0.73 18.63 -0.29
N MET A 27 -0.52 17.39 -0.73
CA MET A 27 -0.83 16.20 0.06
C MET A 27 -0.04 14.97 -0.36
N VAL A 28 0.10 14.04 0.57
CA VAL A 28 0.61 12.69 0.30
C VAL A 28 -0.53 11.70 0.40
N ILE A 29 -0.61 10.80 -0.58
CA ILE A 29 -1.64 9.79 -0.73
C ILE A 29 -0.96 8.42 -0.72
N HIS A 30 -1.46 7.51 0.11
CA HIS A 30 -0.97 6.15 0.22
C HIS A 30 -2.12 5.15 0.14
N GLY A 31 -1.95 4.06 -0.59
CA GLY A 31 -2.96 3.01 -0.65
C GLY A 31 -2.49 1.77 -1.39
N PRO A 32 -3.09 0.59 -1.11
CA PRO A 32 -2.88 -0.61 -1.91
C PRO A 32 -3.41 -0.39 -3.33
N VAL A 33 -2.65 -0.89 -4.30
CA VAL A 33 -3.10 -0.90 -5.69
C VAL A 33 -4.06 -2.05 -5.88
N GLU A 34 -5.26 -1.74 -6.32
CA GLU A 34 -6.25 -2.75 -6.74
C GLU A 34 -6.05 -3.10 -8.21
N SER A 35 -5.90 -2.09 -9.06
CA SER A 35 -5.61 -2.29 -10.48
C SER A 35 -4.81 -1.14 -11.06
N LEU A 36 -4.04 -1.43 -12.10
CA LEU A 36 -3.39 -0.44 -12.96
C LEU A 36 -3.63 -0.84 -14.41
N LYS A 37 -4.19 0.06 -15.20
CA LYS A 37 -4.45 -0.17 -16.62
C LYS A 37 -4.21 1.09 -17.44
N VAL A 38 -3.88 0.91 -18.72
CA VAL A 38 -3.98 1.98 -19.72
C VAL A 38 -5.29 1.78 -20.47
N ASN A 39 -6.19 2.77 -20.42
CA ASN A 39 -7.50 2.68 -21.07
C ASN A 39 -7.42 2.99 -22.58
N GLU A 40 -8.57 2.95 -23.26
CA GLU A 40 -8.67 3.23 -24.72
C GLU A 40 -8.31 4.68 -25.08
N ASP A 41 -8.43 5.61 -24.14
CA ASP A 41 -8.06 7.02 -24.29
C ASP A 41 -6.55 7.26 -24.05
N ASP A 42 -5.74 6.21 -23.95
CA ASP A 42 -4.30 6.25 -23.63
C ASP A 42 -4.00 6.95 -22.28
N MET A 43 -4.91 6.78 -21.32
CA MET A 43 -4.78 7.26 -19.94
C MET A 43 -4.41 6.11 -19.02
N VAL A 44 -3.41 6.33 -18.17
CA VAL A 44 -3.08 5.43 -17.07
C VAL A 44 -4.09 5.66 -15.96
N VAL A 45 -4.77 4.60 -15.53
CA VAL A 45 -5.72 4.58 -14.42
C VAL A 45 -5.20 3.62 -13.38
N ILE A 46 -4.83 4.16 -12.21
CA ILE A 46 -4.45 3.39 -11.02
C ILE A 46 -5.61 3.47 -10.02
N THR A 47 -6.27 2.34 -9.78
CA THR A 47 -7.34 2.22 -8.79
C THR A 47 -6.75 1.79 -7.45
N LEU A 48 -7.03 2.57 -6.41
CA LEU A 48 -6.64 2.27 -5.03
C LEU A 48 -7.89 1.86 -4.24
N LYS A 49 -7.84 0.72 -3.55
CA LYS A 49 -8.95 0.19 -2.73
C LYS A 49 -9.24 0.98 -1.44
N TRP A 50 -8.33 1.89 -1.09
CA TRP A 50 -8.52 2.95 -0.10
C TRP A 50 -7.32 3.90 -0.18
N ALA A 51 -7.46 5.13 0.32
CA ALA A 51 -6.38 6.11 0.32
C ALA A 51 -6.20 6.75 1.70
N ALA A 52 -5.11 6.44 2.41
CA ALA A 52 -4.61 7.28 3.49
C ALA A 52 -4.08 8.60 2.91
N ARG A 53 -4.54 9.72 3.46
CA ARG A 53 -4.19 11.07 3.03
C ARG A 53 -3.58 11.85 4.20
N SER A 54 -2.48 12.55 3.97
CA SER A 54 -1.97 13.58 4.91
C SER A 54 -2.01 14.96 4.25
N ALA A 55 -2.32 16.01 5.01
CA ALA A 55 -2.44 17.40 4.55
C ALA A 55 -1.75 18.38 5.52
N PRO A 56 -1.41 19.63 5.09
CA PRO A 56 -0.54 19.96 3.97
C PRO A 56 0.95 19.92 4.35
N LEU A 57 1.82 19.74 3.35
CA LEU A 57 3.28 19.55 3.46
C LEU A 57 4.04 20.77 4.04
N ASP A 58 3.34 21.89 4.24
CA ASP A 58 3.87 23.22 4.59
C ASP A 58 4.37 23.32 6.04
N LYS A 59 4.19 22.25 6.84
CA LYS A 59 4.70 22.16 8.21
C LYS A 59 5.62 20.95 8.36
N PRO A 60 6.87 21.12 8.81
CA PRO A 60 7.73 20.00 9.14
C PRO A 60 7.14 19.24 10.34
N GLY A 61 6.76 17.97 10.14
CA GLY A 61 6.22 17.11 11.22
C GLY A 61 4.79 16.56 11.04
N PHE A 62 4.39 16.17 9.83
CA PHE A 62 3.21 15.33 9.52
C PHE A 62 1.81 15.90 9.88
N GLY A 63 0.92 15.89 8.88
CA GLY A 63 -0.52 15.98 9.11
C GLY A 63 -1.08 14.65 9.62
N LYS A 64 -2.14 14.69 10.44
CA LYS A 64 -2.88 13.48 10.83
C LYS A 64 -3.32 12.73 9.58
N TRP A 65 -2.89 11.48 9.44
CA TRP A 65 -3.36 10.59 8.39
C TRP A 65 -4.88 10.43 8.51
N LYS A 66 -5.57 10.71 7.41
CA LYS A 66 -7.00 10.52 7.27
C LYS A 66 -7.24 9.40 6.28
N ASN A 67 -7.94 8.37 6.71
CA ASN A 67 -8.40 7.32 5.81
C ASN A 67 -9.54 7.87 4.93
N SER A 68 -9.40 7.72 3.62
CA SER A 68 -10.49 7.90 2.67
C SER A 68 -11.39 6.67 2.77
N PRO A 69 -12.69 6.83 3.05
CA PRO A 69 -13.63 5.71 3.11
C PRO A 69 -13.95 5.13 1.72
N GLU A 70 -13.58 5.84 0.65
CA GLU A 70 -13.85 5.47 -0.73
C GLU A 70 -12.55 5.20 -1.49
N ASP A 71 -12.66 4.28 -2.45
CA ASP A 71 -11.65 4.00 -3.47
C ASP A 71 -11.24 5.27 -4.19
N ARG A 72 -9.99 5.32 -4.65
CA ARG A 72 -9.46 6.50 -5.33
C ARG A 72 -8.76 6.11 -6.60
N GLU A 73 -9.13 6.79 -7.67
CA GLU A 73 -8.43 6.69 -8.95
C GLU A 73 -7.36 7.78 -9.06
N VAL A 74 -6.19 7.37 -9.55
CA VAL A 74 -5.12 8.26 -9.98
C VAL A 74 -5.03 8.13 -11.49
N ILE A 75 -5.25 9.25 -12.19
CA ILE A 75 -5.36 9.26 -13.65
C ILE A 75 -4.35 10.26 -14.23
N PHE A 76 -3.57 9.82 -15.21
CA PHE A 76 -2.64 10.68 -15.96
C PHE A 76 -2.37 10.14 -17.38
N PRO A 77 -1.90 10.98 -18.32
CA PRO A 77 -1.63 10.53 -19.68
C PRO A 77 -0.46 9.55 -19.75
N ASN A 78 -0.60 8.48 -20.53
CA ASN A 78 0.39 7.39 -20.64
C ASN A 78 1.80 7.91 -20.95
N VAL A 79 1.98 8.68 -22.02
CA VAL A 79 3.32 9.08 -22.51
C VAL A 79 3.86 10.40 -21.93
N VAL A 80 3.21 10.96 -20.90
CA VAL A 80 3.57 12.28 -20.35
C VAL A 80 4.38 12.17 -19.06
N VAL A 81 4.09 11.17 -18.22
CA VAL A 81 4.72 11.04 -16.90
C VAL A 81 5.98 10.17 -17.02
N PRO A 82 7.20 10.73 -16.95
CA PRO A 82 8.40 9.92 -16.98
C PRO A 82 8.49 9.06 -15.71
N TYR A 83 8.96 7.84 -15.89
CA TYR A 83 9.21 6.91 -14.80
C TYR A 83 10.52 6.17 -14.97
N VAL A 84 10.95 5.56 -13.86
CA VAL A 84 12.15 4.73 -13.79
C VAL A 84 11.78 3.47 -13.01
N ILE A 85 12.13 2.29 -13.53
CA ILE A 85 12.04 1.04 -12.78
C ILE A 85 13.35 0.85 -12.02
N GLU A 86 13.25 0.73 -10.70
CA GLU A 86 14.37 0.52 -9.79
C GLU A 86 14.19 -0.78 -9.03
N THR A 87 15.26 -1.55 -8.87
CA THR A 87 15.25 -2.72 -7.99
C THR A 87 15.76 -2.31 -6.62
N THR A 88 14.98 -2.59 -5.58
CA THR A 88 15.39 -2.41 -4.18
C THR A 88 15.63 -3.77 -3.54
N PRO A 89 16.71 -3.95 -2.74
CA PRO A 89 16.99 -5.25 -2.11
C PRO A 89 15.88 -5.75 -1.18
N GLU A 90 15.15 -4.84 -0.54
CA GLU A 90 14.18 -5.17 0.51
C GLU A 90 12.75 -5.35 0.00
N LYS A 91 12.37 -4.66 -1.09
CA LYS A 91 10.98 -4.56 -1.56
C LYS A 91 10.80 -4.96 -3.02
N GLY A 92 11.83 -5.52 -3.65
CA GLY A 92 11.79 -5.91 -5.06
C GLY A 92 11.80 -4.70 -5.99
N GLU A 93 11.22 -4.88 -7.18
CA GLU A 93 11.12 -3.83 -8.18
C GLU A 93 10.06 -2.79 -7.80
N ARG A 94 10.35 -1.53 -8.10
CA ARG A 94 9.42 -0.41 -7.94
C ARG A 94 9.54 0.56 -9.10
N VAL A 95 8.47 1.28 -9.38
CA VAL A 95 8.41 2.38 -10.32
C VAL A 95 8.51 3.70 -9.56
N ARG A 96 9.50 4.52 -9.88
CA ARG A 96 9.63 5.89 -9.39
C ARG A 96 9.22 6.87 -10.48
N PHE A 97 8.35 7.80 -10.16
CA PHE A 97 7.87 8.84 -11.08
C PHE A 97 7.69 10.16 -10.32
N GLY A 98 8.43 11.20 -10.71
CA GLY A 98 8.55 12.42 -9.91
C GLY A 98 9.03 12.12 -8.49
N LEU A 99 8.23 12.53 -7.48
CA LEU A 99 8.44 12.24 -6.06
C LEU A 99 7.61 11.05 -5.55
N SER A 100 6.95 10.33 -6.46
CA SER A 100 6.01 9.25 -6.16
C SER A 100 6.63 7.89 -6.44
N MET A 101 6.11 6.86 -5.77
CA MET A 101 6.59 5.49 -5.87
C MET A 101 5.41 4.52 -5.99
N LEU A 102 5.55 3.55 -6.89
CA LEU A 102 4.63 2.44 -7.08
C LEU A 102 5.42 1.14 -6.90
N TYR A 103 4.95 0.24 -6.06
CA TYR A 103 5.61 -1.04 -5.78
C TYR A 103 4.85 -2.17 -6.49
N PHE A 104 5.57 -3.07 -7.16
CA PHE A 104 4.95 -4.20 -7.86
C PHE A 104 4.46 -5.25 -6.87
N ASP A 105 5.30 -5.60 -5.91
CA ASP A 105 5.07 -6.70 -4.99
C ASP A 105 4.13 -6.32 -3.84
N PRO A 106 3.26 -7.23 -3.40
CA PRO A 106 2.41 -7.03 -2.23
C PRO A 106 3.25 -6.84 -0.96
N VAL A 107 2.87 -5.87 -0.13
CA VAL A 107 3.55 -5.61 1.14
C VAL A 107 2.89 -6.44 2.25
N PRO A 108 3.67 -7.19 3.06
CA PRO A 108 3.14 -7.90 4.22
C PRO A 108 2.38 -6.94 5.17
N GLY A 109 1.14 -7.28 5.51
CA GLY A 109 0.26 -6.44 6.35
C GLY A 109 -0.60 -5.44 5.57
N LEU A 110 -0.39 -5.30 4.26
CA LEU A 110 -1.14 -4.44 3.36
C LEU A 110 -1.93 -5.30 2.36
N ASP A 111 -2.86 -6.11 2.89
CA ASP A 111 -3.74 -6.97 2.08
C ASP A 111 -5.02 -6.20 1.73
N PRO A 112 -5.28 -5.89 0.44
CA PRO A 112 -6.48 -5.17 0.02
C PRO A 112 -7.77 -5.86 0.49
N ALA A 113 -7.79 -7.19 0.67
CA ALA A 113 -8.97 -7.95 1.06
C ALA A 113 -9.21 -8.02 2.58
N LYS A 114 -8.23 -7.70 3.43
CA LYS A 114 -8.30 -7.92 4.89
C LYS A 114 -8.26 -6.63 5.73
N VAL A 115 -8.55 -5.49 5.12
CA VAL A 115 -8.27 -4.18 5.72
C VAL A 115 -9.19 -3.86 6.91
N GLN A 116 -8.72 -4.18 8.13
CA GLN A 116 -9.00 -3.47 9.38
C GLN A 116 -7.65 -3.15 10.03
N GLY A 117 -7.41 -1.89 10.40
CA GLY A 117 -6.30 -1.53 11.30
C GLY A 117 -4.96 -1.15 10.64
N LEU A 118 -4.90 -0.01 9.94
CA LEU A 118 -3.65 0.72 9.73
C LEU A 118 -3.77 2.10 10.37
N GLU A 119 -3.67 2.12 11.70
CA GLU A 119 -3.26 3.33 12.41
C GLU A 119 -1.73 3.41 12.29
N LEU A 120 -1.23 4.42 11.57
CA LEU A 120 0.21 4.70 11.57
C LEU A 120 0.58 5.29 12.92
N ASP A 121 1.69 4.84 13.49
CA ASP A 121 2.25 5.47 14.68
C ASP A 121 2.60 6.95 14.40
N GLU A 122 2.82 7.73 15.45
CA GLU A 122 3.12 9.17 15.35
C GLU A 122 4.41 9.48 14.54
N THR A 123 5.17 8.45 14.12
CA THR A 123 6.39 8.58 13.32
C THR A 123 6.19 8.27 11.83
N GLY A 124 4.99 7.84 11.43
CA GLY A 124 4.69 7.46 10.04
C GLY A 124 5.37 6.17 9.60
N ARG A 125 5.80 5.32 10.55
CA ARG A 125 6.35 3.99 10.26
C ARG A 125 5.23 2.95 10.27
N MET A 126 5.28 2.01 9.34
CA MET A 126 4.40 0.85 9.36
C MET A 126 4.87 -0.09 10.47
N GLU A 127 4.08 -0.25 11.54
CA GLU A 127 4.24 -1.44 12.38
C GLU A 127 3.86 -2.66 11.53
N ALA A 128 4.83 -3.52 11.26
CA ALA A 128 4.54 -4.87 10.80
C ALA A 128 3.73 -5.53 11.92
N GLY A 129 2.45 -5.77 11.66
CA GLY A 129 1.54 -6.40 12.60
C GLY A 129 2.21 -7.59 13.26
N ALA A 130 2.30 -7.53 14.60
CA ALA A 130 2.90 -8.56 15.41
C ALA A 130 2.42 -9.95 14.95
N PRO A 131 3.30 -10.97 14.88
CA PRO A 131 2.87 -12.30 14.48
C PRO A 131 1.76 -12.76 15.42
N ALA A 132 0.65 -13.21 14.82
CA ALA A 132 -0.49 -13.75 15.53
C ALA A 132 0.01 -14.71 16.63
N ALA A 133 -0.31 -14.38 17.88
CA ALA A 133 0.01 -15.22 19.02
C ALA A 133 -0.51 -16.65 18.75
N PRO A 134 0.27 -17.71 19.06
CA PRO A 134 -0.16 -19.07 18.81
C PRO A 134 -1.47 -19.32 19.57
N SER A 135 -2.49 -19.67 18.81
CA SER A 135 -3.83 -19.99 19.27
C SER A 135 -3.74 -21.09 20.33
N ARG A 136 -3.80 -20.69 21.61
CA ARG A 136 -3.79 -21.60 22.74
C ARG A 136 -5.13 -22.32 22.75
N LYS A 137 -5.17 -23.49 22.08
CA LYS A 137 -6.30 -24.40 22.09
C LYS A 137 -6.79 -24.57 23.53
N GLN A 138 -7.96 -24.03 23.82
CA GLN A 138 -8.75 -24.43 24.96
C GLN A 138 -9.14 -25.90 24.76
N ALA A 139 -8.61 -26.77 25.61
CA ALA A 139 -9.21 -28.06 25.91
C ALA A 139 -9.57 -28.08 27.40
N ARG A 140 -10.83 -27.76 27.69
CA ARG A 140 -11.56 -28.28 28.86
C ARG A 140 -12.45 -29.44 28.36
N PRO A 141 -13.10 -30.27 29.20
CA PRO A 141 -12.92 -30.57 30.63
C PRO A 141 -12.98 -32.11 30.92
N ARG A 142 -12.81 -32.54 32.18
CA ARG A 142 -13.53 -33.67 32.83
C ARG A 142 -13.12 -33.75 34.31
N ALA A 143 -13.99 -33.40 35.26
CA ALA A 143 -15.03 -34.22 35.88
C ALA A 143 -14.52 -35.08 37.07
N ARG A 144 -14.97 -34.65 38.26
CA ARG A 144 -15.05 -35.30 39.59
C ARG A 144 -14.68 -36.79 39.70
N LYS A 145 -13.96 -37.13 40.78
CA LYS A 145 -14.41 -38.15 41.76
C LYS A 145 -13.71 -37.98 43.12
N ARG A 146 -14.52 -38.16 44.16
CA ARG A 146 -14.27 -38.07 45.60
C ARG A 146 -13.91 -39.48 46.10
N ALA A 147 -12.93 -39.67 46.99
CA ALA A 147 -12.89 -40.80 47.92
C ALA A 147 -11.91 -40.57 49.08
N LYS A 148 -12.37 -41.03 50.25
CA LYS A 148 -11.76 -41.02 51.59
C LYS A 148 -10.41 -41.76 51.67
N ARG A 149 -9.52 -41.31 52.57
CA ARG A 149 -9.19 -42.03 53.81
C ARG A 149 -8.54 -41.08 54.80
#